data_AF-A0A9N8JCU0-F1
#
_entry.id   AF-A0A9N8JCU0-F1
#
_cell.length_a   1.000
_cell.length_b   1.000
_cell.length_c   1.000
_cell.angle_alpha   90.00
_cell.angle_beta   90.00
_cell.angle_gamma   90.00
#
_symmetry.space_group_name_H-M   'P 1'
#
loop_
_entity.id
_entity.type
_entity.pdbx_description
1 polymer ?
#
loop_
_entity_poly.entity_id
_entity_poly.type
_entity_poly.pdbx_seq_one_letter_code
_entity_poly.pdbx_strand_id
1 'polypeptide(L)'
;MAQTCLKTATRQERYDGGLGEATIKWMWNEHDSYEFPRDTSLLDHMVRHLVREGKEDLVWKWIEQKSRKSSNLGPNDRFVWRADTVKALIGAKAFASDRDSLDGALETFFRAKNSTYSIPLSPARMNCATLLMMPAEKAGMSSNLDAKIETPRWPNTSVKLWEAFLENVDARQDISEPFQVQLPLYHPEGPNPAPYFKYCRKLAKTPILVQRLAKRSSVTPWIGRGKHAEAVLRQQGHDEDANWLKEFLQDLHTKSEPIRKKEDQKREKKRERKGSKA
;
A
#
# COMPACT_ATOMS: atom_id res chain seq x y z
N MET A 1 21.76 5.22 -15.40
CA MET A 1 21.36 6.18 -16.46
C MET A 1 19.88 6.02 -16.84
N ALA A 2 19.43 4.81 -17.23
CA ALA A 2 18.03 4.53 -17.59
C ALA A 2 16.98 4.94 -16.53
N GLN A 3 17.20 4.62 -15.26
CA GLN A 3 16.31 5.02 -14.16
C GLN A 3 16.13 6.55 -14.09
N THR A 4 17.21 7.31 -14.28
CA THR A 4 17.17 8.77 -14.26
C THR A 4 16.35 9.30 -15.44
N CYS A 5 16.53 8.73 -16.64
CA CYS A 5 15.75 9.11 -17.82
C CYS A 5 14.25 8.85 -17.63
N LEU A 6 13.87 7.65 -17.18
CA LEU A 6 12.47 7.31 -16.91
C LEU A 6 11.86 8.18 -15.80
N LYS A 7 12.63 8.48 -14.76
CA LYS A 7 12.19 9.37 -13.68
C LYS A 7 11.97 10.79 -14.17
N THR A 8 12.86 11.31 -15.02
CA THR A 8 12.69 12.64 -15.63
C THR A 8 11.49 12.66 -16.55
N ALA A 9 11.32 11.66 -17.42
CA ALA A 9 10.16 11.56 -18.30
C ALA A 9 8.84 11.45 -17.51
N THR A 10 8.84 10.69 -16.39
CA THR A 10 7.68 10.60 -15.49
C THR A 10 7.33 11.95 -14.86
N ARG A 11 8.33 12.75 -14.48
CA ARG A 11 8.11 14.11 -13.93
C ARG A 11 7.59 15.09 -14.96
N GLN A 12 7.93 14.87 -16.23
CA GLN A 12 7.53 15.71 -17.35
C GLN A 12 6.25 15.20 -18.03
N GLU A 13 5.63 14.14 -17.50
CA GLU A 13 4.45 13.47 -18.06
C GLU A 13 4.59 13.07 -19.54
N ARG A 14 5.83 12.79 -19.97
CA ARG A 14 6.14 12.35 -21.34
C ARG A 14 6.10 10.83 -21.42
N TYR A 15 4.97 10.29 -21.85
CA TYR A 15 4.71 8.84 -21.93
C TYR A 15 4.62 8.32 -23.38
N ASP A 16 4.66 9.20 -24.37
CA ASP A 16 4.53 8.91 -25.81
C ASP A 16 5.81 8.35 -26.46
N GLY A 17 6.95 8.45 -25.78
CA GLY A 17 8.26 8.08 -26.33
C GLY A 17 8.59 6.57 -26.37
N GLY A 18 7.70 5.68 -25.93
CA GLY A 18 7.96 4.23 -25.91
C GLY A 18 9.08 3.80 -24.95
N LEU A 19 9.36 4.62 -23.94
CA LEU A 19 10.43 4.39 -22.98
C LEU A 19 10.14 3.19 -22.08
N GLY A 20 8.86 2.95 -21.76
CA GLY A 20 8.43 1.76 -21.03
C GLY A 20 8.75 0.49 -21.81
N GLU A 21 8.32 0.44 -23.07
CA GLU A 21 8.60 -0.67 -23.98
C GLU A 21 10.10 -0.92 -24.18
N ALA A 22 10.89 0.12 -24.43
CA ALA A 22 12.33 -0.02 -24.60
C ALA A 22 13.00 -0.59 -23.34
N THR A 23 12.56 -0.11 -22.16
CA THR A 23 13.13 -0.55 -20.89
C THR A 23 12.78 -1.99 -20.56
N ILE A 24 11.53 -2.44 -20.77
CA ILE A 24 11.18 -3.84 -20.50
C ILE A 24 11.87 -4.81 -21.46
N LYS A 25 12.06 -4.41 -22.73
CA LYS A 25 12.87 -5.16 -23.70
C LYS A 25 14.32 -5.30 -23.28
N TRP A 26 14.90 -4.24 -22.73
CA TRP A 26 16.25 -4.30 -22.17
C TRP A 26 16.30 -5.20 -20.91
N MET A 27 15.37 -5.02 -19.96
CA MET A 27 15.29 -5.83 -18.74
C MET A 27 15.00 -7.31 -19.03
N TRP A 28 14.31 -7.63 -20.11
CA TRP A 28 14.08 -9.01 -20.56
C TRP A 28 15.37 -9.73 -20.94
N ASN A 29 16.26 -9.04 -21.65
CA ASN A 29 17.55 -9.60 -22.06
C ASN A 29 18.47 -9.79 -20.85
N GLU A 30 18.34 -8.91 -19.86
CA GLU A 30 19.11 -8.87 -18.61
C GLU A 30 18.34 -9.53 -17.43
N HIS A 31 17.31 -10.34 -17.69
CA HIS A 31 16.38 -10.82 -16.64
C HIS A 31 17.05 -11.49 -15.44
N ASP A 32 18.18 -12.16 -15.69
CA ASP A 32 18.98 -12.87 -14.69
C ASP A 32 19.77 -11.93 -13.78
N SER A 33 20.08 -10.72 -14.24
CA SER A 33 20.86 -9.70 -13.52
C SER A 33 20.00 -8.72 -12.74
N TYR A 34 18.66 -8.89 -12.68
CA TYR A 34 17.79 -8.09 -11.81
C TYR A 34 18.18 -8.30 -10.34
N GLU A 35 18.88 -7.32 -9.78
CA GLU A 35 19.38 -7.33 -8.42
C GLU A 35 18.35 -6.66 -7.50
N PHE A 36 17.51 -7.47 -6.85
CA PHE A 36 16.74 -6.98 -5.74
C PHE A 36 17.68 -6.60 -4.57
N PRO A 37 17.51 -5.43 -3.90
CA PRO A 37 16.46 -4.42 -4.08
C PRO A 37 16.84 -3.23 -4.98
N ARG A 38 18.00 -3.27 -5.65
CA ARG A 38 18.60 -2.14 -6.38
C ARG A 38 17.70 -1.64 -7.52
N ASP A 39 17.01 -2.54 -8.19
CA ASP A 39 16.28 -2.23 -9.42
C ASP A 39 14.78 -1.93 -9.24
N THR A 40 14.28 -1.96 -8.01
CA THR A 40 12.86 -1.72 -7.69
C THR A 40 12.36 -0.37 -8.20
N SER A 41 13.18 0.69 -8.09
CA SER A 41 12.79 2.00 -8.59
C SER A 41 12.82 2.07 -10.11
N LEU A 42 13.70 1.35 -10.80
CA LEU A 42 13.68 1.30 -12.27
C LEU A 42 12.40 0.63 -12.74
N LEU A 43 12.09 -0.52 -12.15
CA LEU A 43 10.87 -1.28 -12.38
C LEU A 43 9.61 -0.42 -12.19
N ASP A 44 9.50 0.29 -11.05
CA ASP A 44 8.36 1.15 -10.76
C ASP A 44 8.11 2.21 -11.86
N HIS A 45 9.17 2.85 -12.38
CA HIS A 45 9.00 3.84 -13.43
C HIS A 45 8.68 3.17 -14.78
N MET A 46 9.37 2.09 -15.13
CA MET A 46 9.09 1.34 -16.36
C MET A 46 7.63 0.91 -16.43
N VAL A 47 7.10 0.32 -15.35
CA VAL A 47 5.71 -0.14 -15.30
C VAL A 47 4.72 1.01 -15.42
N ARG A 48 5.00 2.16 -14.79
CA ARG A 48 4.17 3.37 -14.96
C ARG A 48 4.11 3.84 -16.40
N HIS A 49 5.24 3.86 -17.09
CA HIS A 49 5.30 4.20 -18.51
C HIS A 49 4.49 3.20 -19.34
N LEU A 50 4.68 1.90 -19.13
CA LEU A 50 3.93 0.86 -19.86
C LEU A 50 2.42 0.94 -19.67
N VAL A 51 1.93 1.23 -18.46
CA VAL A 51 0.50 1.43 -18.21
C VAL A 51 -0.03 2.66 -18.94
N ARG A 52 0.72 3.78 -18.94
CA ARG A 52 0.34 5.00 -19.67
C ARG A 52 0.43 4.85 -21.19
N GLU A 53 1.33 3.99 -21.66
CA GLU A 53 1.49 3.62 -23.08
C GLU A 53 0.44 2.61 -23.56
N GLY A 54 -0.39 2.03 -22.67
CA GLY A 54 -1.31 0.94 -23.01
C GLY A 54 -0.62 -0.39 -23.35
N LYS A 55 0.64 -0.57 -22.91
CA LYS A 55 1.51 -1.72 -23.23
C LYS A 55 1.79 -2.63 -22.03
N GLU A 56 0.92 -2.61 -21.04
CA GLU A 56 1.02 -3.42 -19.81
C GLU A 56 1.01 -4.94 -20.07
N ASP A 57 0.49 -5.42 -21.20
CA ASP A 57 0.60 -6.83 -21.59
C ASP A 57 2.05 -7.28 -21.78
N LEU A 58 2.98 -6.37 -22.09
CA LEU A 58 4.40 -6.69 -22.08
C LEU A 58 4.86 -7.07 -20.67
N VAL A 59 4.34 -6.41 -19.64
CA VAL A 59 4.65 -6.73 -18.24
C VAL A 59 4.12 -8.12 -17.88
N TRP A 60 2.93 -8.48 -18.32
CA TRP A 60 2.36 -9.80 -18.07
C TRP A 60 3.13 -10.91 -18.79
N LYS A 61 3.46 -10.70 -20.07
CA LYS A 61 4.34 -11.60 -20.82
C LYS A 61 5.67 -11.79 -20.10
N TRP A 62 6.18 -10.76 -19.44
CA TRP A 62 7.37 -10.90 -18.63
C TRP A 62 7.09 -11.79 -17.43
N ILE A 63 6.11 -11.46 -16.58
CA ILE A 63 5.70 -12.21 -15.37
C ILE A 63 5.56 -13.71 -15.64
N GLU A 64 5.01 -14.08 -16.79
CA GLU A 64 4.72 -15.45 -17.21
C GLU A 64 5.97 -16.22 -17.71
N GLN A 65 7.13 -15.58 -17.85
CA GLN A 65 8.36 -16.28 -18.19
C GLN A 65 8.80 -17.24 -17.08
N LYS A 66 9.36 -18.39 -17.48
CA LYS A 66 9.96 -19.35 -16.55
C LYS A 66 11.12 -18.68 -15.82
N SER A 67 11.18 -18.87 -14.51
CA SER A 67 12.32 -18.41 -13.72
C SER A 67 13.57 -19.17 -14.14
N ARG A 68 14.59 -18.41 -14.57
CA ARG A 68 15.94 -18.89 -14.83
C ARG A 68 16.79 -19.02 -13.55
N LYS A 69 16.36 -18.37 -12.45
CA LYS A 69 16.95 -18.57 -11.12
C LYS A 69 16.83 -20.02 -10.64
N SER A 70 17.85 -20.48 -9.93
CA SER A 70 17.99 -21.84 -9.39
C SER A 70 16.74 -22.31 -8.64
N SER A 71 16.39 -23.59 -8.82
CA SER A 71 15.31 -24.26 -8.10
C SER A 71 15.56 -24.39 -6.60
N ASN A 72 16.81 -24.24 -6.15
CA ASN A 72 17.18 -24.35 -4.74
C ASN A 72 16.78 -23.11 -3.93
N LEU A 73 16.43 -22.01 -4.60
CA LEU A 73 15.94 -20.80 -3.96
C LEU A 73 14.45 -20.95 -3.58
N GLY A 74 14.10 -20.44 -2.40
CA GLY A 74 12.71 -20.37 -1.97
C GLY A 74 11.87 -19.46 -2.90
N PRO A 75 10.52 -19.60 -2.90
CA PRO A 75 9.65 -18.83 -3.79
C PRO A 75 9.81 -17.31 -3.68
N ASN A 76 10.10 -16.79 -2.48
CA ASN A 76 10.26 -15.37 -2.24
C ASN A 76 11.49 -14.78 -2.93
N ASP A 77 12.58 -15.54 -3.07
CA ASP A 77 13.80 -15.08 -3.73
C ASP A 77 13.79 -15.40 -5.23
N ARG A 78 13.24 -16.58 -5.55
CA ARG A 78 13.14 -17.08 -6.92
C ARG A 78 12.18 -16.25 -7.76
N PHE A 79 11.06 -15.81 -7.19
CA PHE A 79 9.99 -15.09 -7.89
C PHE A 79 9.82 -13.64 -7.42
N VAL A 80 10.83 -13.07 -6.74
CA VAL A 80 10.79 -11.69 -6.22
C VAL A 80 10.38 -10.66 -7.28
N TRP A 81 10.92 -10.78 -8.49
CA TRP A 81 10.63 -9.86 -9.58
C TRP A 81 9.17 -9.92 -10.01
N ARG A 82 8.51 -11.10 -9.97
CA ARG A 82 7.07 -11.21 -10.23
C ARG A 82 6.27 -10.46 -9.18
N ALA A 83 6.62 -10.65 -7.91
CA ALA A 83 5.94 -10.00 -6.79
C ALA A 83 6.06 -8.47 -6.87
N ASP A 84 7.27 -7.96 -7.11
CA ASP A 84 7.52 -6.53 -7.26
C ASP A 84 6.86 -5.94 -8.50
N THR A 85 6.86 -6.68 -9.61
CA THR A 85 6.24 -6.23 -10.87
C THR A 85 4.73 -6.12 -10.73
N VAL A 86 4.08 -7.10 -10.11
CA VAL A 86 2.63 -7.04 -9.83
C VAL A 86 2.32 -5.89 -8.87
N LYS A 87 3.12 -5.70 -7.82
CA LYS A 87 2.98 -4.55 -6.92
C LYS A 87 3.10 -3.21 -7.67
N ALA A 88 4.09 -3.09 -8.56
CA ALA A 88 4.30 -1.89 -9.38
C ALA A 88 3.12 -1.66 -10.35
N LEU A 89 2.57 -2.72 -10.96
CA LEU A 89 1.39 -2.65 -11.83
C LEU A 89 0.17 -2.14 -11.07
N ILE A 90 -0.11 -2.69 -9.89
CA ILE A 90 -1.20 -2.25 -9.00
C ILE A 90 -1.07 -0.75 -8.72
N GLY A 91 0.15 -0.30 -8.34
CA GLY A 91 0.40 1.12 -8.09
C GLY A 91 0.21 1.98 -9.34
N ALA A 92 0.73 1.55 -10.49
CA ALA A 92 0.60 2.28 -11.74
C ALA A 92 -0.87 2.42 -12.16
N LYS A 93 -1.65 1.33 -12.10
CA LYS A 93 -3.09 1.33 -12.38
C LYS A 93 -3.88 2.26 -11.47
N ALA A 94 -3.61 2.21 -10.17
CA ALA A 94 -4.29 3.04 -9.17
C ALA A 94 -4.13 4.55 -9.44
N PHE A 95 -2.95 4.98 -9.90
CA PHE A 95 -2.65 6.39 -10.18
C PHE A 95 -2.83 6.79 -11.65
N ALA A 96 -3.11 5.84 -12.53
CA ALA A 96 -3.47 6.09 -13.93
C ALA A 96 -4.98 6.08 -14.17
N SER A 97 -5.79 5.65 -13.19
CA SER A 97 -7.26 5.63 -13.29
C SER A 97 -7.83 7.03 -13.49
N ASP A 98 -8.57 7.23 -14.57
CA ASP A 98 -9.28 8.48 -14.88
C ASP A 98 -10.64 8.63 -14.16
N ARG A 99 -11.08 7.60 -13.41
CA ARG A 99 -12.41 7.55 -12.75
C ARG A 99 -12.37 7.56 -11.23
N ASP A 100 -11.23 7.87 -10.61
CA ASP A 100 -11.04 7.77 -9.16
C ASP A 100 -11.51 6.42 -8.57
N SER A 101 -11.13 5.33 -9.26
CA SER A 101 -11.44 3.94 -8.88
C SER A 101 -10.18 3.09 -8.78
N LEU A 102 -10.19 2.09 -7.88
CA LEU A 102 -9.13 1.07 -7.78
C LEU A 102 -9.43 -0.21 -8.57
N ASP A 103 -10.49 -0.25 -9.37
CA ASP A 103 -10.93 -1.49 -10.03
C ASP A 103 -9.81 -2.14 -10.85
N GLY A 104 -9.12 -1.38 -11.71
CA GLY A 104 -8.01 -1.93 -12.50
C GLY A 104 -6.83 -2.42 -11.64
N ALA A 105 -6.63 -1.85 -10.45
CA ALA A 105 -5.62 -2.31 -9.51
C ALA A 105 -6.05 -3.61 -8.79
N LEU A 106 -7.34 -3.73 -8.43
CA LEU A 106 -7.91 -4.94 -7.84
C LEU A 106 -7.99 -6.09 -8.85
N GLU A 107 -8.39 -5.82 -10.09
CA GLU A 107 -8.36 -6.78 -11.19
C GLU A 107 -6.94 -7.28 -11.47
N THR A 108 -5.94 -6.40 -11.42
CA THR A 108 -4.52 -6.77 -11.52
C THR A 108 -4.12 -7.73 -10.40
N PHE A 109 -4.54 -7.46 -9.15
CA PHE A 109 -4.32 -8.36 -8.02
C PHE A 109 -4.98 -9.73 -8.25
N PHE A 110 -6.23 -9.77 -8.70
CA PHE A 110 -6.94 -11.03 -8.96
C PHE A 110 -6.36 -11.80 -10.15
N ARG A 111 -5.90 -11.11 -11.21
CA ARG A 111 -5.17 -11.75 -12.31
C ARG A 111 -3.89 -12.42 -11.81
N ALA A 112 -3.14 -11.76 -10.94
CA ALA A 112 -1.95 -12.36 -10.33
C ALA A 112 -2.31 -13.54 -9.41
N LYS A 113 -3.38 -13.42 -8.61
CA LYS A 113 -3.85 -14.48 -7.71
C LYS A 113 -4.28 -15.74 -8.47
N ASN A 114 -4.99 -15.56 -9.58
CA ASN A 114 -5.52 -16.64 -10.41
C ASN A 114 -4.49 -17.12 -11.46
N SER A 115 -3.27 -16.62 -11.43
CA SER A 115 -2.21 -17.04 -12.33
C SER A 115 -1.78 -18.47 -12.04
N THR A 116 -1.54 -19.25 -13.10
CA THR A 116 -0.92 -20.58 -12.99
C THR A 116 0.56 -20.50 -12.62
N TYR A 117 1.16 -19.30 -12.71
CA TYR A 117 2.53 -19.04 -12.31
C TYR A 117 2.61 -18.70 -10.83
N SER A 118 3.63 -19.24 -10.15
CA SER A 118 3.90 -18.89 -8.75
C SER A 118 4.28 -17.41 -8.63
N ILE A 119 3.39 -16.62 -8.04
CA ILE A 119 3.58 -15.19 -7.74
C ILE A 119 3.41 -15.00 -6.23
N PRO A 120 4.45 -14.55 -5.51
CA PRO A 120 4.31 -14.17 -4.10
C PRO A 120 3.40 -12.94 -3.98
N LEU A 121 2.18 -13.14 -3.46
CA LEU A 121 1.15 -12.08 -3.42
C LEU A 121 1.27 -11.12 -2.23
N SER A 122 2.14 -11.39 -1.25
CA SER A 122 2.23 -10.57 -0.04
C SER A 122 2.48 -9.07 -0.32
N PRO A 123 3.45 -8.69 -1.20
CA PRO A 123 3.67 -7.28 -1.52
C PRO A 123 2.48 -6.63 -2.24
N ALA A 124 1.82 -7.38 -3.13
CA ALA A 124 0.64 -6.93 -3.88
C ALA A 124 -0.55 -6.70 -2.93
N ARG A 125 -0.82 -7.65 -2.04
CA ARG A 125 -1.87 -7.58 -1.00
C ARG A 125 -1.68 -6.37 -0.10
N MET A 126 -0.47 -6.17 0.43
CA MET A 126 -0.16 -5.02 1.29
C MET A 126 -0.35 -3.69 0.56
N ASN A 127 0.02 -3.64 -0.74
CA ASN A 127 -0.15 -2.43 -1.54
C ASN A 127 -1.63 -2.14 -1.80
N CYS A 128 -2.43 -3.13 -2.25
CA CYS A 128 -3.88 -2.99 -2.43
C CYS A 128 -4.56 -2.51 -1.13
N ALA A 129 -4.27 -3.13 0.01
CA ALA A 129 -4.86 -2.72 1.28
C ALA A 129 -4.47 -1.27 1.65
N THR A 130 -3.22 -0.88 1.42
CA THR A 130 -2.77 0.50 1.67
C THR A 130 -3.48 1.51 0.76
N LEU A 131 -3.71 1.17 -0.50
CA LEU A 131 -4.44 2.02 -1.45
C LEU A 131 -5.91 2.12 -1.04
N LEU A 132 -6.58 1.01 -0.73
CA LEU A 132 -7.98 1.01 -0.29
C LEU A 132 -8.23 1.88 0.95
N MET A 133 -7.25 2.02 1.84
CA MET A 133 -7.32 2.84 3.05
C MET A 133 -6.65 4.22 2.90
N MET A 134 -6.33 4.65 1.68
CA MET A 134 -5.70 5.96 1.47
C MET A 134 -6.75 7.06 1.54
N PRO A 135 -6.57 8.09 2.37
CA PRO A 135 -7.46 9.25 2.36
C PRO A 135 -7.17 10.13 1.14
N ALA A 136 -8.21 10.81 0.64
CA ALA A 136 -8.10 11.77 -0.47
C ALA A 136 -7.17 12.94 -0.09
N GLU A 137 -7.41 13.52 1.09
CA GLU A 137 -6.56 14.55 1.68
C GLU A 137 -5.60 13.91 2.68
N LYS A 138 -4.31 14.26 2.60
CA LYS A 138 -3.39 13.93 3.68
C LYS A 138 -3.72 14.83 4.86
N ALA A 139 -4.40 14.29 5.87
CA ALA A 139 -4.47 14.95 7.17
C ALA A 139 -3.03 15.23 7.61
N GLY A 140 -2.64 16.51 7.61
CA GLY A 140 -1.39 16.91 8.22
C GLY A 140 -1.42 16.40 9.65
N MET A 141 -0.34 15.75 10.10
CA MET A 141 -0.12 15.51 11.54
C MET A 141 0.19 16.85 12.22
N SER A 142 -0.60 17.90 11.96
CA SER A 142 -0.60 19.09 12.80
C SER A 142 -1.28 18.71 14.11
N SER A 143 -0.88 19.39 15.17
CA SER A 143 -1.27 19.16 16.56
C SER A 143 -2.77 19.21 16.85
N ASN A 144 -3.63 19.45 15.85
CA ASN A 144 -5.07 19.38 16.04
C ASN A 144 -5.48 17.91 16.14
N LEU A 145 -5.76 17.52 17.38
CA LEU A 145 -6.16 16.18 17.81
C LEU A 145 -7.58 15.80 17.36
N ASP A 146 -8.26 16.65 16.60
CA ASP A 146 -9.68 16.45 16.30
C ASP A 146 -9.88 15.30 15.32
N ALA A 147 -10.72 14.36 15.74
CA ALA A 147 -11.15 13.24 14.93
C ALA A 147 -11.99 13.78 13.76
N LYS A 148 -11.54 13.54 12.53
CA LYS A 148 -12.26 13.88 11.29
C LYS A 148 -12.51 12.59 10.51
N ILE A 149 -13.72 12.49 9.95
CA ILE A 149 -14.06 11.41 9.02
C ILE A 149 -13.22 11.61 7.75
N GLU A 150 -12.43 10.60 7.43
CA GLU A 150 -11.63 10.53 6.22
C GLU A 150 -12.51 10.11 5.04
N THR A 151 -12.37 10.83 3.93
CA THR A 151 -12.91 10.42 2.64
C THR A 151 -11.88 9.57 1.89
N PRO A 152 -12.23 8.36 1.41
CA PRO A 152 -11.33 7.54 0.60
C PRO A 152 -10.86 8.28 -0.65
N ARG A 153 -9.62 8.03 -1.07
CA ARG A 153 -9.05 8.60 -2.29
C ARG A 153 -9.74 8.09 -3.57
N TRP A 154 -10.28 6.89 -3.53
CA TRP A 154 -10.89 6.23 -4.68
C TRP A 154 -12.36 5.87 -4.38
N PRO A 155 -13.25 6.86 -4.30
CA PRO A 155 -14.65 6.67 -3.88
C PRO A 155 -15.46 5.83 -4.86
N ASN A 156 -15.05 5.74 -6.13
CA ASN A 156 -15.78 5.02 -7.18
C ASN A 156 -15.32 3.56 -7.33
N THR A 157 -14.59 3.02 -6.35
CA THR A 157 -14.16 1.62 -6.37
C THR A 157 -15.36 0.69 -6.24
N SER A 158 -15.45 -0.33 -7.09
CA SER A 158 -16.52 -1.33 -7.08
C SER A 158 -16.60 -2.05 -5.73
N VAL A 159 -17.77 -2.00 -5.10
CA VAL A 159 -18.08 -2.73 -3.86
C VAL A 159 -17.75 -4.21 -4.01
N LYS A 160 -18.16 -4.83 -5.12
CA LYS A 160 -17.91 -6.25 -5.38
C LYS A 160 -16.43 -6.60 -5.43
N LEU A 161 -15.59 -5.78 -6.09
CA LEU A 161 -14.15 -6.02 -6.15
C LEU A 161 -13.49 -5.78 -4.79
N TRP A 162 -13.98 -4.79 -4.06
CA TRP A 162 -13.53 -4.47 -2.70
C TRP A 162 -13.81 -5.63 -1.74
N GLU A 163 -15.04 -6.16 -1.73
CA GLU A 163 -15.47 -7.27 -0.87
C GLU A 163 -14.71 -8.54 -1.22
N ALA A 164 -14.61 -8.85 -2.52
CA ALA A 164 -13.80 -9.97 -2.98
C ALA A 164 -12.34 -9.83 -2.51
N PHE A 165 -11.79 -8.61 -2.43
CA PHE A 165 -10.43 -8.42 -1.94
C PHE A 165 -10.35 -8.72 -0.44
N LEU A 166 -11.29 -8.18 0.35
CA LEU A 166 -11.37 -8.41 1.79
C LEU A 166 -11.47 -9.91 2.14
N GLU A 167 -12.33 -10.66 1.45
CA GLU A 167 -12.49 -12.11 1.63
C GLU A 167 -11.18 -12.88 1.38
N ASN A 168 -10.34 -12.35 0.49
CA ASN A 168 -9.07 -12.95 0.11
C ASN A 168 -7.90 -12.50 0.98
N VAL A 169 -8.11 -11.62 1.96
CA VAL A 169 -7.15 -11.31 3.00
C VAL A 169 -7.14 -12.47 4.01
N ASP A 170 -6.14 -13.35 3.94
CA ASP A 170 -5.99 -14.45 4.89
C ASP A 170 -5.56 -13.93 6.27
N ALA A 171 -6.46 -14.05 7.27
CA ALA A 171 -6.22 -13.68 8.66
C ALA A 171 -4.96 -14.33 9.27
N ARG A 172 -4.57 -15.53 8.80
CA ARG A 172 -3.38 -16.24 9.29
C ARG A 172 -2.08 -15.63 8.76
N GLN A 173 -2.13 -14.95 7.61
CA GLN A 173 -1.01 -14.25 6.99
C GLN A 173 -0.98 -12.75 7.36
N ASP A 174 -1.93 -12.29 8.17
CA ASP A 174 -2.17 -10.88 8.47
C ASP A 174 -1.91 -10.48 9.93
N ILE A 175 -1.05 -11.25 10.61
CA ILE A 175 -0.76 -11.06 12.04
C ILE A 175 -0.01 -9.75 12.30
N SER A 176 0.76 -9.26 11.33
CA SER A 176 1.55 -8.04 11.46
C SER A 176 0.73 -6.76 11.26
N GLU A 177 -0.22 -6.77 10.34
CA GLU A 177 -1.15 -5.68 10.06
C GLU A 177 -2.54 -6.27 9.81
N PRO A 178 -3.49 -6.22 10.75
CA PRO A 178 -4.77 -6.86 10.57
C PRO A 178 -5.64 -6.01 9.62
N PHE A 179 -5.54 -6.23 8.31
CA PHE A 179 -6.34 -5.52 7.31
C PHE A 179 -7.82 -5.89 7.39
N GLN A 180 -8.16 -7.13 7.81
CA GLN A 180 -9.56 -7.52 8.02
C GLN A 180 -10.30 -6.63 9.03
N VAL A 181 -9.59 -6.00 9.98
CA VAL A 181 -10.22 -5.10 10.96
C VAL A 181 -10.13 -3.64 10.56
N GLN A 182 -9.21 -3.29 9.65
CA GLN A 182 -8.97 -1.90 9.24
C GLN A 182 -9.70 -1.53 7.95
N LEU A 183 -9.73 -2.43 6.97
CA LEU A 183 -10.36 -2.19 5.68
C LEU A 183 -11.84 -1.78 5.82
N PRO A 184 -12.67 -2.42 6.67
CA PRO A 184 -14.08 -2.03 6.81
C PRO A 184 -14.32 -0.54 7.15
N LEU A 185 -13.34 0.16 7.73
CA LEU A 185 -13.42 1.61 7.95
C LEU A 185 -13.49 2.44 6.66
N TYR A 186 -13.12 1.84 5.52
CA TYR A 186 -13.04 2.47 4.20
C TYR A 186 -13.89 1.69 3.18
N HIS A 187 -14.96 1.04 3.63
CA HIS A 187 -15.89 0.36 2.74
C HIS A 187 -16.60 1.37 1.82
N PRO A 188 -16.80 1.08 0.51
CA PRO A 188 -17.32 2.08 -0.44
C PRO A 188 -18.76 2.54 -0.15
N GLU A 189 -19.60 1.70 0.44
CA GLU A 189 -20.97 2.07 0.82
C GLU A 189 -21.07 2.85 2.14
N GLY A 190 -19.96 2.97 2.88
CA GLY A 190 -19.92 3.71 4.14
C GLY A 190 -18.96 3.08 5.15
N PRO A 191 -18.32 3.90 6.00
CA PRO A 191 -17.33 3.42 6.96
C PRO A 191 -17.96 2.56 8.05
N ASN A 192 -17.33 1.41 8.36
CA ASN A 192 -17.72 0.54 9.47
C ASN A 192 -16.61 0.47 10.54
N PRO A 193 -16.78 1.12 11.70
CA PRO A 193 -15.75 1.14 12.75
C PRO A 193 -15.76 -0.09 13.66
N ALA A 194 -16.81 -0.91 13.63
CA ALA A 194 -16.99 -1.97 14.61
C ALA A 194 -15.85 -3.02 14.62
N PRO A 195 -15.34 -3.52 13.48
CA PRO A 195 -14.22 -4.47 13.48
C PRO A 195 -12.95 -3.90 14.10
N TYR A 196 -12.62 -2.65 13.75
CA TYR A 196 -11.46 -1.94 14.26
C TYR A 196 -11.57 -1.72 15.78
N PHE A 197 -12.71 -1.18 16.22
CA PHE A 197 -12.97 -0.92 17.64
C PHE A 197 -12.90 -2.19 18.49
N LYS A 198 -13.55 -3.27 18.04
CA LYS A 198 -13.50 -4.58 18.71
C LYS A 198 -12.07 -5.09 18.83
N TYR A 199 -11.24 -4.89 17.80
CA TYR A 199 -9.84 -5.27 17.84
C TYR A 199 -9.02 -4.41 18.83
N CYS A 200 -9.25 -3.10 18.89
CA CYS A 200 -8.66 -2.23 19.90
C CYS A 200 -9.02 -2.67 21.32
N ARG A 201 -10.28 -3.01 21.60
CA ARG A 201 -10.71 -3.57 22.90
C ARG A 201 -9.97 -4.87 23.23
N LYS A 202 -9.73 -5.73 22.22
CA LYS A 202 -8.91 -6.95 22.40
C LYS A 202 -7.44 -6.63 22.71
N LEU A 203 -6.85 -5.67 22.00
CA LEU A 203 -5.47 -5.24 22.26
C LEU A 203 -5.32 -4.69 23.68
N ALA A 204 -6.26 -3.87 24.14
CA ALA A 204 -6.24 -3.28 25.48
C ALA A 204 -6.23 -4.34 26.60
N LYS A 205 -6.87 -5.49 26.38
CA LYS A 205 -6.85 -6.64 27.31
C LYS A 205 -5.51 -7.37 27.35
N THR A 206 -4.57 -7.05 26.45
CA THR A 206 -3.28 -7.75 26.36
C THR A 206 -2.13 -6.74 26.24
N PRO A 207 -1.57 -6.26 27.38
CA PRO A 207 -0.56 -5.21 27.41
C PRO A 207 0.67 -5.47 26.52
N ILE A 208 1.10 -6.73 26.43
CA ILE A 208 2.24 -7.13 25.58
C ILE A 208 1.96 -6.83 24.09
N LEU A 209 0.72 -7.01 23.62
CA LEU A 209 0.36 -6.71 22.23
C LEU A 209 0.39 -5.20 21.96
N VAL A 210 -0.07 -4.38 22.91
CA VAL A 210 0.00 -2.92 22.83
C VAL A 210 1.46 -2.46 22.74
N GLN A 211 2.34 -2.99 23.59
CA GLN A 211 3.77 -2.67 23.56
C GLN A 211 4.43 -3.07 22.24
N ARG A 212 4.08 -4.24 21.69
CA ARG A 212 4.59 -4.68 20.38
C ARG A 212 4.10 -3.77 19.27
N LEU A 213 2.83 -3.38 19.27
CA LEU A 213 2.26 -2.47 18.29
C LEU A 213 2.94 -1.10 18.35
N ALA A 214 3.12 -0.53 19.55
CA ALA A 214 3.77 0.77 19.77
C ALA A 214 5.20 0.87 19.22
N LYS A 215 5.89 -0.28 19.06
CA LYS A 215 7.26 -0.36 18.54
C LYS A 215 7.32 -0.54 17.01
N ARG A 216 6.19 -0.71 16.32
CA ARG A 216 6.14 -0.89 14.86
C ARG A 216 5.96 0.46 14.15
N SER A 217 6.56 0.61 12.97
CA SER A 217 6.31 1.77 12.09
C SER A 217 4.85 1.88 11.64
N SER A 218 4.12 0.77 11.64
CA SER A 218 2.69 0.75 11.32
C SER A 218 1.80 1.33 12.41
N VAL A 219 2.34 1.70 13.58
CA VAL A 219 1.55 2.35 14.65
C VAL A 219 1.06 3.74 14.24
N THR A 220 1.85 4.49 13.46
CA THR A 220 1.46 5.82 12.99
C THR A 220 0.21 5.77 12.10
N PRO A 221 0.17 4.97 11.01
CA PRO A 221 -1.06 4.82 10.22
C PRO A 221 -2.19 4.14 11.01
N TRP A 222 -1.89 3.22 11.94
CA TRP A 222 -2.90 2.66 12.84
C TRP A 222 -3.61 3.75 13.65
N ILE A 223 -2.86 4.64 14.31
CA ILE A 223 -3.42 5.74 15.09
C ILE A 223 -4.26 6.67 14.21
N GLY A 224 -3.78 6.99 13.00
CA GLY A 224 -4.55 7.80 12.03
C GLY A 224 -5.91 7.19 11.72
N ARG A 225 -5.94 5.90 11.35
CA ARG A 225 -7.17 5.13 11.11
C ARG A 225 -8.07 5.06 12.35
N GLY A 226 -7.46 5.01 13.54
CA GLY A 226 -8.19 5.06 14.81
C GLY A 226 -8.94 6.37 15.03
N LYS A 227 -8.36 7.51 14.64
CA LYS A 227 -9.05 8.81 14.73
C LYS A 227 -10.22 8.89 13.75
N HIS A 228 -10.06 8.33 12.55
CA HIS A 228 -11.18 8.17 11.61
C HIS A 228 -12.29 7.30 12.22
N ALA A 229 -11.94 6.15 12.80
CA ALA A 229 -12.89 5.28 13.49
C ALA A 229 -13.61 5.98 14.66
N GLU A 230 -12.89 6.79 15.45
CA GLU A 230 -13.47 7.61 16.51
C GLU A 230 -14.53 8.58 15.94
N ALA A 231 -14.19 9.32 14.89
CA ALA A 231 -15.11 10.28 14.27
C ALA A 231 -16.37 9.59 13.75
N VAL A 232 -16.23 8.42 13.13
CA VAL A 232 -17.37 7.63 12.63
C VAL A 232 -18.24 7.13 13.78
N LEU A 233 -17.66 6.65 14.88
CA LEU A 233 -18.43 6.24 16.07
C LEU A 233 -19.24 7.41 16.65
N ARG A 234 -18.66 8.62 16.76
CA ARG A 234 -19.38 9.82 17.20
C ARG A 234 -20.53 10.16 16.26
N GLN A 235 -20.29 10.13 14.95
CA GLN A 235 -21.31 10.40 13.96
C GLN A 235 -22.48 9.39 14.03
N GLN A 236 -22.18 8.14 14.38
CA GLN A 236 -23.18 7.08 14.58
C GLN A 236 -23.88 7.13 15.94
N GLY A 237 -23.57 8.10 16.82
CA GLY A 237 -24.17 8.25 18.14
C GLY A 237 -23.58 7.34 19.23
N HIS A 238 -22.41 6.75 19.00
CA HIS A 238 -21.71 5.89 19.95
C HIS A 238 -20.65 6.65 20.75
N ASP A 239 -21.06 7.71 21.48
CA ASP A 239 -20.16 8.64 22.15
C ASP A 239 -19.26 7.99 23.22
N GLU A 240 -19.78 7.05 24.00
CA GLU A 240 -19.00 6.34 25.03
C GLU A 240 -17.86 5.52 24.40
N ASP A 241 -18.16 4.80 23.33
CA ASP A 241 -17.18 4.00 22.60
C ASP A 241 -16.16 4.88 21.89
N ALA A 242 -16.59 6.02 21.33
CA ALA A 242 -15.69 7.01 20.75
C ALA A 242 -14.74 7.61 21.81
N ASN A 243 -15.25 7.97 22.99
CA ASN A 243 -14.44 8.50 24.10
C ASN A 243 -13.41 7.46 24.55
N TRP A 244 -13.82 6.21 24.73
CA TRP A 244 -12.89 5.14 25.08
C TRP A 244 -11.80 4.96 24.00
N LEU A 245 -12.18 4.96 22.72
CA LEU A 245 -11.23 4.79 21.62
C LEU A 245 -10.23 5.94 21.58
N LYS A 246 -10.68 7.18 21.78
CA LYS A 246 -9.83 8.37 21.88
C LYS A 246 -8.75 8.20 22.95
N GLU A 247 -9.14 7.80 24.16
CA GLU A 247 -8.21 7.59 25.28
C GLU A 247 -7.20 6.48 24.98
N PHE A 248 -7.66 5.35 24.43
CA PHE A 248 -6.79 4.25 24.02
C PHE A 248 -5.76 4.68 22.97
N LEU A 249 -6.18 5.47 21.98
CA LEU A 249 -5.30 5.99 20.93
C LEU A 249 -4.30 7.02 21.48
N GLN A 250 -4.70 7.84 22.44
CA GLN A 250 -3.82 8.79 23.10
C GLN A 250 -2.72 8.09 23.91
N ASP A 251 -3.07 7.03 24.65
CA ASP A 251 -2.10 6.18 25.35
C ASP A 251 -1.13 5.51 24.36
N LEU A 252 -1.64 4.95 23.26
CA LEU A 252 -0.82 4.33 22.21
C LEU A 252 0.10 5.35 21.51
N HIS A 253 -0.39 6.56 21.29
CA HIS A 253 0.38 7.67 20.70
C HIS A 253 1.55 8.07 21.61
N THR A 254 1.32 8.17 22.92
CA THR A 254 2.37 8.43 23.91
C THR A 254 3.41 7.30 23.93
N LYS A 255 2.97 6.04 24.01
CA LYS A 255 3.86 4.86 24.01
C LYS A 255 4.69 4.70 22.74
N SER A 256 4.23 5.23 21.61
CA SER A 256 4.91 5.15 20.31
C SER A 256 5.85 6.33 19.99
N GLU A 257 6.01 7.28 20.91
CA GLU A 257 6.86 8.46 20.73
C GLU A 257 8.29 8.15 20.20
N PRO A 258 9.01 7.11 20.69
CA PRO A 258 10.36 6.82 20.20
C PRO A 258 10.39 6.47 18.70
N ILE A 259 9.37 5.75 18.22
CA ILE A 259 9.25 5.39 16.80
C ILE A 259 8.90 6.63 15.98
N ARG A 260 7.95 7.45 16.43
CA ARG A 260 7.54 8.67 15.73
C ARG A 260 8.69 9.66 15.58
N LYS A 261 9.47 9.91 16.64
CA LYS A 261 10.69 10.75 16.57
C LYS A 261 11.70 10.24 15.54
N LYS A 262 11.90 8.92 15.47
CA LYS A 262 12.80 8.30 14.48
C LYS A 262 12.28 8.47 13.05
N GLU A 263 10.97 8.40 12.83
CA GLU A 263 10.34 8.64 11.54
C GLU A 263 10.45 10.11 11.11
N ASP A 264 10.24 11.04 12.03
CA ASP A 264 10.34 12.47 11.77
C ASP A 264 11.77 12.88 11.39
N GLN A 265 12.77 12.41 12.15
CA GLN A 265 14.18 12.60 11.80
C GLN A 265 14.54 12.04 10.40
N LYS A 266 13.97 10.88 10.03
CA LYS A 266 14.16 10.32 8.67
C LYS A 266 13.49 11.19 7.60
N ARG A 267 12.33 11.77 7.89
CA ARG A 267 11.61 12.66 6.97
C ARG A 267 12.37 13.97 6.78
N GLU A 268 12.89 14.56 7.84
CA GLU A 268 13.74 15.77 7.79
C GLU A 268 15.00 15.53 6.96
N LYS A 269 15.78 14.48 7.27
CA LYS A 269 16.95 14.09 6.46
C LYS A 269 16.62 13.87 4.99
N LYS A 270 15.41 13.36 4.68
CA LYS A 270 14.95 13.17 3.30
C LYS A 270 14.56 14.49 2.64
N ARG A 271 14.02 15.46 3.39
CA ARG A 271 13.72 16.82 2.90
C ARG A 271 15.01 17.59 2.64
N GLU A 272 15.96 17.57 3.56
CA GLU A 272 17.29 18.18 3.40
C GLU A 272 18.01 17.65 2.15
N ARG A 273 18.05 16.32 1.97
CA ARG A 273 18.63 15.69 0.76
C ARG A 273 17.91 16.05 -0.55
N LYS A 274 16.64 16.45 -0.49
CA LYS A 274 15.88 16.91 -1.65
C LYS A 274 16.04 18.42 -1.88
N GLY A 275 16.24 19.20 -0.82
CA GLY A 275 16.50 20.64 -0.86
C GLY A 275 17.92 20.98 -1.31
N SER A 276 18.93 20.22 -0.92
CA SER A 276 20.33 20.38 -1.39
C SER A 276 20.58 19.91 -2.83
N LYS A 277 19.53 19.57 -3.58
CA LYS A 277 19.59 19.18 -5.01
C LYS A 277 18.77 20.12 -5.91
N ALA A 278 18.35 21.27 -5.39
CA ALA A 278 17.91 22.42 -6.16
C ALA A 278 19.11 23.35 -6.36
#